data_AF-F6GK69-F1
#
_entry.id   AF-F6GK69-F1
#
_cell.length_a   1.000
_cell.length_b   1.000
_cell.length_c   1.000
_cell.angle_alpha   90.00
_cell.angle_beta   90.00
_cell.angle_gamma   90.00
#
_symmetry.space_group_name_H-M   'P 1'
#
loop_
_entity.id
_entity.type
_entity.pdbx_description
1 polymer ?
#
loop_
_entity_poly.entity_id
_entity_poly.type
_entity_poly.pdbx_seq_one_letter_code
_entity_poly.pdbx_strand_id
1 'polypeptide(L)'
;MKNLKTFLLLVLISLTYTACDNEPLEGFEEEGNNPFGNSLVGTWALVDFDVSVVSTTEVGGISVESSSLVDGLPNPDYNLTFTNDAFFTTGSYGYTATTTVNGITNSQDLFLENVTGAGTYTATNTELTIDGSFFTIEFQGMDFSELQGEQTINYSISADGQTLTFIQDTTEVNSAGGATSTSTVTGSSTWTKIDNIDTSCDDATAFAEQAEIAYNNNQDSVNLCISYKSALEELIDSCGDSTGEIQSIIDGLGNCEEDDTQPVPVVEISLTAGTLPIEFDLVEVVTVGNILQVTGETSAANNYSIYFEVEEGATGMEIINDTFVLTLSTTDPDYFPSTQGFDDFTSTITENGTGTLVGSFGGVVSNSSGGDLSLSQGTINISY
;
A
#
# COMPACT_ATOMS: atom_id res chain seq x y z
N MET A 1 12.61 79.08 3.26
CA MET A 1 12.80 77.64 2.95
C MET A 1 13.34 76.97 4.21
N LYS A 2 12.75 75.83 4.55
CA LYS A 2 12.43 75.39 5.92
C LYS A 2 13.61 74.66 6.57
N ASN A 3 14.06 75.13 7.73
CA ASN A 3 15.07 74.46 8.56
C ASN A 3 14.42 73.77 9.76
N LEU A 4 14.84 72.51 9.96
CA LEU A 4 15.13 71.86 11.23
C LEU A 4 13.98 71.72 12.27
N LYS A 5 13.42 70.51 12.35
CA LYS A 5 12.98 69.93 13.63
C LYS A 5 13.44 68.48 13.74
N THR A 6 14.38 68.29 14.65
CA THR A 6 14.73 67.02 15.29
C THR A 6 13.50 66.49 16.05
N PHE A 7 13.10 65.24 15.80
CA PHE A 7 12.49 64.41 16.84
C PHE A 7 12.96 62.97 16.66
N LEU A 8 13.25 62.38 17.81
CA LEU A 8 14.01 61.18 18.09
C LEU A 8 13.03 60.03 18.39
N LEU A 9 13.46 58.80 18.08
CA LEU A 9 12.98 57.52 18.63
C LEU A 9 11.59 57.00 18.22
N LEU A 10 11.56 55.97 17.37
CA LEU A 10 11.42 54.59 17.85
C LEU A 10 11.99 53.63 16.81
N VAL A 11 13.01 52.88 17.21
CA VAL A 11 13.66 51.83 16.42
C VAL A 11 12.84 50.55 16.61
N LEU A 12 12.18 50.10 15.55
CA LEU A 12 11.77 48.70 15.39
C LEU A 12 12.37 48.24 14.07
N ILE A 13 13.53 47.62 14.20
CA ILE A 13 14.25 46.97 13.12
C ILE A 13 13.50 45.68 12.82
N SER A 14 12.60 45.70 11.83
CA SER A 14 12.23 44.50 11.08
C SER A 14 13.14 44.45 9.86
N LEU A 15 14.34 43.92 10.08
CA LEU A 15 15.28 43.56 9.02
C LEU A 15 14.70 42.31 8.32
N THR A 16 13.98 42.52 7.22
CA THR A 16 13.72 41.49 6.23
C THR A 16 14.90 41.45 5.27
N TYR A 17 15.85 40.54 5.48
CA TYR A 17 16.83 40.08 4.49
C TYR A 17 17.13 38.61 4.80
N THR A 18 16.56 37.67 4.02
CA THR A 18 17.16 36.93 2.88
C THR A 18 17.92 35.67 3.26
N ALA A 19 17.44 34.53 2.78
CA ALA A 19 18.21 33.39 2.24
C ALA A 19 17.19 32.46 1.55
N CYS A 20 16.82 32.70 0.28
CA CYS A 20 17.37 31.91 -0.82
C CYS A 20 18.88 31.63 -0.69
N ASP A 21 19.21 30.51 -0.05
CA ASP A 21 20.35 29.70 -0.45
C ASP A 21 19.81 28.27 -0.62
N ASN A 22 19.69 27.85 -1.87
CA ASN A 22 19.52 26.44 -2.21
C ASN A 22 20.94 25.88 -2.31
N GLU A 23 21.58 25.69 -1.15
CA GLU A 23 22.85 24.99 -1.04
C GLU A 23 22.51 23.54 -0.66
N PRO A 24 22.87 22.53 -1.46
CA PRO A 24 22.81 21.16 -0.99
C PRO A 24 23.80 21.07 0.18
N LEU A 25 23.35 20.53 1.31
CA LEU A 25 24.22 20.17 2.41
C LEU A 25 25.19 19.08 1.91
N GLU A 26 26.34 19.50 1.38
CA GLU A 26 27.50 18.64 1.20
C GLU A 26 28.01 18.25 2.59
N GLY A 27 27.76 17.00 2.98
CA GLY A 27 28.27 16.48 4.24
C GLY A 27 27.56 15.26 4.82
N PHE A 28 27.07 14.34 3.99
CA PHE A 28 26.73 12.98 4.43
C PHE A 28 27.08 12.01 3.31
N GLU A 29 28.35 11.60 3.25
CA GLU A 29 28.70 10.35 2.58
C GLU A 29 28.90 9.26 3.63
N GLU A 30 28.19 8.16 3.34
CA GLU A 30 28.41 6.75 3.69
C GLU A 30 27.93 6.18 5.04
N GLU A 31 27.29 5.02 4.85
CA GLU A 31 26.84 3.96 5.76
C GLU A 31 25.50 4.11 6.50
N GLY A 32 24.58 3.21 6.12
CA GLY A 32 23.62 2.62 7.05
C GLY A 32 22.20 3.12 6.93
N ASN A 33 21.27 2.16 6.80
CA ASN A 33 19.86 2.24 7.14
C ASN A 33 19.07 3.47 6.67
N ASN A 34 18.06 3.21 5.85
CA ASN A 34 16.86 4.04 5.83
C ASN A 34 16.43 4.30 7.29
N PRO A 35 16.44 5.55 7.79
CA PRO A 35 16.10 5.84 9.18
C PRO A 35 14.61 5.63 9.48
N PHE A 36 13.79 5.35 8.45
CA PHE A 36 12.36 5.09 8.55
C PHE A 36 11.97 3.87 7.71
N GLY A 37 12.17 2.67 8.24
CA GLY A 37 11.46 1.48 7.72
C GLY A 37 9.95 1.74 7.77
N ASN A 38 9.24 1.49 6.67
CA ASN A 38 7.79 1.69 6.46
C ASN A 38 7.17 2.93 7.11
N SER A 39 7.35 4.10 6.48
CA SER A 39 6.87 5.40 6.95
C SER A 39 5.35 5.52 7.22
N LEU A 40 4.51 4.63 6.67
CA LEU A 40 3.05 4.61 6.86
C LEU A 40 2.62 3.97 8.18
N VAL A 41 3.37 3.00 8.70
CA VAL A 41 2.99 2.22 9.89
C VAL A 41 2.81 3.14 11.10
N GLY A 42 1.72 2.88 11.84
CA GLY A 42 1.30 3.67 12.99
C GLY A 42 -0.08 4.29 12.82
N THR A 43 -0.48 5.09 13.81
CA THR A 43 -1.81 5.70 13.86
C THR A 43 -1.76 7.16 13.41
N TRP A 44 -2.75 7.54 12.62
CA TRP A 44 -2.94 8.86 12.04
C TRP A 44 -4.34 9.38 12.37
N ALA A 45 -4.42 10.56 12.96
CA ALA A 45 -5.68 11.24 13.21
C ALA A 45 -6.11 12.04 11.98
N LEU A 46 -7.38 11.90 11.58
CA LEU A 46 -7.96 12.67 10.49
C LEU A 46 -7.91 14.16 10.83
N VAL A 47 -7.47 14.97 9.86
CA VAL A 47 -7.52 16.44 9.95
C VAL A 47 -8.66 16.96 9.11
N ASP A 48 -8.73 16.52 7.86
CA ASP A 48 -9.71 16.97 6.87
C ASP A 48 -9.80 15.98 5.71
N PHE A 49 -10.94 15.97 5.03
CA PHE A 49 -11.11 15.24 3.78
C PHE A 49 -12.16 15.89 2.88
N ASP A 50 -11.97 15.76 1.59
CA ASP A 50 -12.94 16.18 0.58
C ASP A 50 -12.99 15.16 -0.56
N VAL A 51 -14.18 15.00 -1.15
CA VAL A 51 -14.40 14.15 -2.32
C VAL A 51 -15.37 14.84 -3.27
N SER A 52 -15.03 14.87 -4.54
CA SER A 52 -15.90 15.30 -5.64
C SER A 52 -16.09 14.14 -6.62
N VAL A 53 -17.35 13.79 -6.87
CA VAL A 53 -17.74 12.80 -7.89
C VAL A 53 -18.53 13.53 -8.97
N VAL A 54 -18.02 13.51 -10.19
CA VAL A 54 -18.69 14.07 -11.38
C VAL A 54 -19.02 12.94 -12.33
N SER A 55 -20.31 12.72 -12.57
CA SER A 55 -20.78 11.68 -13.48
C SER A 55 -21.54 12.29 -14.65
N THR A 56 -21.23 11.82 -15.85
CA THR A 56 -21.93 12.18 -17.09
C THR A 56 -22.47 10.90 -17.72
N THR A 57 -23.79 10.79 -17.84
CA THR A 57 -24.44 9.68 -18.53
C THR A 57 -25.01 10.14 -19.86
N GLU A 58 -24.62 9.49 -20.95
CA GLU A 58 -25.14 9.70 -22.29
C GLU A 58 -26.07 8.55 -22.70
N VAL A 59 -27.33 8.87 -23.03
CA VAL A 59 -28.31 7.90 -23.55
C VAL A 59 -29.00 8.49 -24.77
N GLY A 60 -28.79 7.87 -25.95
CA GLY A 60 -29.45 8.28 -27.19
C GLY A 60 -29.14 9.72 -27.61
N GLY A 61 -27.94 10.23 -27.31
CA GLY A 61 -27.49 11.59 -27.64
C GLY A 61 -27.97 12.68 -26.67
N ILE A 62 -28.56 12.30 -25.54
CA ILE A 62 -28.90 13.20 -24.43
C ILE A 62 -27.89 12.93 -23.31
N SER A 63 -27.19 13.97 -22.85
CA SER A 63 -26.33 13.91 -21.67
C SER A 63 -27.08 14.37 -20.43
N VAL A 64 -26.90 13.64 -19.33
CA VAL A 64 -27.30 14.04 -17.98
C VAL A 64 -26.02 14.13 -17.16
N GLU A 65 -25.81 15.29 -16.54
CA GLU A 65 -24.68 15.53 -15.64
C GLU A 65 -25.19 15.54 -14.20
N SER A 66 -24.45 14.86 -13.32
CA SER A 66 -24.60 14.92 -11.89
C SER A 66 -23.26 15.21 -11.24
N SER A 67 -23.25 16.06 -10.23
CA SER A 67 -22.06 16.31 -9.42
C SER A 67 -22.38 16.16 -7.94
N SER A 68 -21.41 15.64 -7.22
CA SER A 68 -21.47 15.34 -5.80
C SER A 68 -20.22 15.88 -5.15
N LEU A 69 -20.39 16.66 -4.10
CA LEU A 69 -19.31 17.17 -3.28
C LEU A 69 -19.54 16.70 -1.85
N VAL A 70 -18.50 16.17 -1.23
CA VAL A 70 -18.44 15.78 0.16
C VAL A 70 -17.33 16.58 0.80
N ASP A 71 -17.68 17.46 1.74
CA ASP A 71 -16.72 18.27 2.49
C ASP A 71 -16.71 17.81 3.95
N GLY A 72 -15.56 17.44 4.49
CA GLY A 72 -15.40 17.06 5.89
C GLY A 72 -15.83 18.16 6.86
N LEU A 73 -16.54 17.79 7.92
CA LEU A 73 -16.84 18.70 9.03
C LEU A 73 -15.64 18.84 9.96
N PRO A 74 -15.45 20.01 10.59
CA PRO A 74 -14.27 20.29 11.40
C PRO A 74 -14.24 19.50 12.71
N ASN A 75 -13.03 19.22 13.18
CA ASN A 75 -12.73 18.45 14.40
C ASN A 75 -13.27 17.01 14.36
N PRO A 76 -12.91 16.21 13.34
CA PRO A 76 -13.17 14.78 13.38
C PRO A 76 -12.41 14.14 14.54
N ASP A 77 -12.95 13.05 15.06
CA ASP A 77 -12.32 12.18 16.05
C ASP A 77 -12.21 10.79 15.43
N TYR A 78 -11.42 10.71 14.35
CA TYR A 78 -11.35 9.53 13.49
C TYR A 78 -9.90 9.18 13.22
N ASN A 79 -9.53 7.94 13.49
CA ASN A 79 -8.17 7.45 13.39
C ASN A 79 -8.06 6.41 12.30
N LEU A 80 -6.92 6.42 11.61
CA LEU A 80 -6.46 5.44 10.64
C LEU A 80 -5.15 4.84 11.13
N THR A 81 -5.13 3.54 11.36
CA THR A 81 -3.94 2.82 11.82
C THR A 81 -3.46 1.88 10.74
N PHE A 82 -2.22 2.03 10.31
CA PHE A 82 -1.54 1.09 9.42
C PHE A 82 -0.67 0.11 10.21
N THR A 83 -0.82 -1.18 9.92
CA THR A 83 0.17 -2.23 10.22
C THR A 83 1.06 -2.43 8.99
N ASN A 84 1.79 -3.53 8.86
CA ASN A 84 2.65 -3.75 7.69
C ASN A 84 1.88 -3.96 6.37
N ASP A 85 0.70 -4.59 6.45
CA ASP A 85 -0.10 -5.04 5.30
C ASP A 85 -1.61 -4.79 5.46
N ALA A 86 -2.04 -4.23 6.59
CA ALA A 86 -3.43 -3.96 6.89
C ALA A 86 -3.64 -2.55 7.43
N PHE A 87 -4.87 -2.07 7.33
CA PHE A 87 -5.30 -0.83 7.96
C PHE A 87 -6.58 -1.03 8.75
N PHE A 88 -6.76 -0.18 9.74
CA PHE A 88 -7.95 -0.11 10.58
C PHE A 88 -8.39 1.34 10.71
N THR A 89 -9.69 1.58 10.70
CA THR A 89 -10.24 2.88 11.04
C THR A 89 -11.20 2.77 12.20
N THR A 90 -11.21 3.79 13.05
CA THR A 90 -12.16 3.90 14.17
C THR A 90 -12.45 5.34 14.51
N GLY A 91 -13.65 5.61 15.00
CA GLY A 91 -14.03 6.88 15.58
C GLY A 91 -15.24 7.51 14.91
N SER A 92 -15.29 8.83 14.85
CA SER A 92 -16.42 9.60 14.40
C SER A 92 -16.01 10.74 13.48
N TYR A 93 -16.75 10.93 12.40
CA TYR A 93 -16.56 12.05 11.49
C TYR A 93 -17.91 12.51 10.93
N GLY A 94 -17.95 13.75 10.48
CA GLY A 94 -19.10 14.28 9.76
C GLY A 94 -18.68 14.89 8.45
N TYR A 95 -19.65 15.12 7.57
CA TYR A 95 -19.44 15.77 6.29
C TYR A 95 -20.71 16.48 5.81
N THR A 96 -20.53 17.51 4.98
CA THR A 96 -21.59 18.11 4.18
C THR A 96 -21.60 17.43 2.82
N ALA A 97 -22.68 16.71 2.50
CA ALA A 97 -22.91 16.16 1.16
C ALA A 97 -23.76 17.14 0.34
N THR A 98 -23.22 17.63 -0.77
CA THR A 98 -23.91 18.52 -1.71
C THR A 98 -24.02 17.86 -3.08
N THR A 99 -25.23 17.72 -3.58
CA THR A 99 -25.51 17.07 -4.86
C THR A 99 -26.18 18.04 -5.80
N THR A 100 -25.78 18.05 -7.06
CA THR A 100 -26.41 18.83 -8.12
C THR A 100 -26.76 17.93 -9.27
N VAL A 101 -28.05 17.79 -9.56
CA VAL A 101 -28.55 17.02 -10.70
C VAL A 101 -29.39 17.97 -11.55
N ASN A 102 -29.00 18.16 -12.82
CA ASN A 102 -29.68 19.06 -13.75
C ASN A 102 -29.91 20.49 -13.18
N GLY A 103 -28.94 21.00 -12.42
CA GLY A 103 -28.98 22.34 -11.82
C GLY A 103 -29.84 22.48 -10.56
N ILE A 104 -30.41 21.39 -10.04
CA ILE A 104 -31.08 21.37 -8.74
C ILE A 104 -30.10 20.85 -7.70
N THR A 105 -29.83 21.68 -6.68
CA THR A 105 -28.90 21.33 -5.61
C THR A 105 -29.63 20.90 -4.34
N ASN A 106 -29.21 19.78 -3.75
CA ASN A 106 -29.56 19.37 -2.39
C ASN A 106 -28.29 19.29 -1.54
N SER A 107 -28.37 19.71 -0.28
CA SER A 107 -27.25 19.69 0.65
C SER A 107 -27.72 19.23 2.02
N GLN A 108 -26.91 18.41 2.68
CA GLN A 108 -27.18 17.87 4.01
C GLN A 108 -25.87 17.66 4.77
N ASP A 109 -25.88 18.02 6.05
CA ASP A 109 -24.84 17.61 6.98
C ASP A 109 -25.18 16.24 7.56
N LEU A 110 -24.21 15.32 7.53
CA LEU A 110 -24.28 14.01 8.15
C LEU A 110 -23.18 13.87 9.19
N PHE A 111 -23.49 13.12 10.25
CA PHE A 111 -22.54 12.79 11.30
C PHE A 111 -22.64 11.30 11.59
N LEU A 112 -21.50 10.63 11.56
CA LEU A 112 -21.36 9.21 11.80
C LEU A 112 -20.55 9.00 13.08
N GLU A 113 -21.10 8.24 14.01
CA GLU A 113 -20.48 7.91 15.29
C GLU A 113 -20.07 6.45 15.32
N ASN A 114 -18.93 6.16 15.95
CA ASN A 114 -18.40 4.80 16.13
C ASN A 114 -18.26 4.04 14.80
N VAL A 115 -17.82 4.74 13.76
CA VAL A 115 -17.48 4.15 12.47
C VAL A 115 -16.23 3.32 12.65
N THR A 116 -16.28 2.08 12.17
CA THR A 116 -15.13 1.19 12.13
C THR A 116 -14.95 0.65 10.71
N GLY A 117 -13.70 0.44 10.32
CA GLY A 117 -13.32 -0.11 9.03
C GLY A 117 -12.03 -0.90 9.15
N ALA A 118 -11.84 -1.86 8.25
CA ALA A 118 -10.61 -2.61 8.14
C ALA A 118 -10.42 -3.05 6.69
N GLY A 119 -9.18 -3.20 6.27
CA GLY A 119 -8.81 -3.69 4.95
C GLY A 119 -7.34 -4.01 4.87
N THR A 120 -6.92 -4.57 3.73
CA THR A 120 -5.51 -4.80 3.41
C THR A 120 -4.99 -3.69 2.51
N TYR A 121 -3.67 -3.51 2.48
CA TYR A 121 -3.05 -2.57 1.56
C TYR A 121 -1.68 -3.04 1.05
N THR A 122 -1.30 -2.54 -0.12
CA THR A 122 0.07 -2.56 -0.62
C THR A 122 0.52 -1.13 -0.91
N ALA A 123 1.79 -0.82 -0.67
CA ALA A 123 2.33 0.53 -0.84
C ALA A 123 3.65 0.51 -1.62
N THR A 124 3.77 1.45 -2.57
CA THR A 124 5.04 1.87 -3.15
C THR A 124 5.51 3.16 -2.48
N ASN A 125 6.51 3.86 -3.03
CA ASN A 125 6.94 5.15 -2.48
C ASN A 125 5.91 6.29 -2.64
N THR A 126 4.96 6.15 -3.57
CA THR A 126 4.03 7.24 -3.95
C THR A 126 2.59 6.79 -4.10
N GLU A 127 2.33 5.49 -4.21
CA GLU A 127 1.00 4.94 -4.43
C GLU A 127 0.66 3.92 -3.35
N LEU A 128 -0.59 3.94 -2.92
CA LEU A 128 -1.20 3.01 -1.98
C LEU A 128 -2.35 2.33 -2.71
N THR A 129 -2.36 1.00 -2.75
CA THR A 129 -3.55 0.25 -3.17
C THR A 129 -4.20 -0.34 -1.91
N ILE A 130 -5.46 -0.01 -1.69
CA ILE A 130 -6.25 -0.51 -0.56
C ILE A 130 -7.36 -1.42 -1.08
N ASP A 131 -7.61 -2.53 -0.38
CA ASP A 131 -8.84 -3.29 -0.54
C ASP A 131 -9.85 -2.81 0.52
N GLY A 132 -10.79 -1.96 0.08
CA GLY A 132 -11.79 -1.34 0.94
C GLY A 132 -11.78 0.19 0.85
N SER A 133 -12.27 0.86 1.89
CA SER A 133 -12.32 2.31 1.95
C SER A 133 -12.02 2.80 3.36
N PHE A 134 -11.35 3.94 3.48
CA PHE A 134 -11.16 4.64 4.75
C PHE A 134 -12.45 5.30 5.25
N PHE A 135 -13.36 5.64 4.35
CA PHE A 135 -14.58 6.38 4.65
C PHE A 135 -15.82 5.65 4.15
N THR A 136 -16.83 5.59 5.00
CA THR A 136 -18.20 5.26 4.61
C THR A 136 -18.94 6.55 4.26
N ILE A 137 -19.29 6.72 2.99
CA ILE A 137 -20.06 7.86 2.49
C ILE A 137 -21.41 7.35 2.00
N GLU A 138 -22.48 7.83 2.62
CA GLU A 138 -23.85 7.48 2.27
C GLU A 138 -24.69 8.75 2.13
N PHE A 139 -25.32 8.93 0.98
CA PHE A 139 -26.24 10.04 0.77
C PHE A 139 -27.49 9.60 0.00
N GLN A 140 -28.67 9.97 0.50
CA GLN A 140 -29.93 9.47 -0.03
C GLN A 140 -30.10 9.78 -1.52
N GLY A 141 -30.16 8.72 -2.32
CA GLY A 141 -30.43 8.79 -3.75
C GLY A 141 -29.20 8.85 -4.65
N MET A 142 -28.00 8.62 -4.12
CA MET A 142 -26.78 8.52 -4.91
C MET A 142 -26.07 7.19 -4.80
N ASP A 143 -25.39 6.86 -5.88
CA ASP A 143 -24.50 5.71 -5.99
C ASP A 143 -23.08 6.21 -5.72
N PHE A 144 -22.42 5.63 -4.72
CA PHE A 144 -21.01 5.82 -4.43
C PHE A 144 -20.25 4.50 -4.58
N SER A 145 -20.77 3.57 -5.37
CA SER A 145 -20.10 2.29 -5.62
C SER A 145 -18.71 2.46 -6.22
N GLU A 146 -18.43 3.58 -6.91
CA GLU A 146 -17.07 3.90 -7.39
C GLU A 146 -16.09 4.24 -6.26
N LEU A 147 -16.59 4.53 -5.05
CA LEU A 147 -15.79 4.73 -3.83
C LEU A 147 -15.72 3.45 -2.98
N GLN A 148 -16.14 2.31 -3.52
CA GLN A 148 -16.16 1.02 -2.84
C GLN A 148 -15.29 0.01 -3.59
N GLY A 149 -14.67 -0.92 -2.86
CA GLY A 149 -13.77 -1.94 -3.43
C GLY A 149 -12.30 -1.49 -3.47
N GLU A 150 -11.50 -2.18 -4.28
CA GLU A 150 -10.07 -1.90 -4.41
C GLU A 150 -9.82 -0.52 -5.03
N GLN A 151 -8.92 0.27 -4.43
CA GLN A 151 -8.59 1.62 -4.89
C GLN A 151 -7.08 1.83 -4.85
N THR A 152 -6.54 2.36 -5.94
CA THR A 152 -5.18 2.91 -5.97
C THR A 152 -5.23 4.42 -5.81
N ILE A 153 -4.56 4.94 -4.79
CA ILE A 153 -4.50 6.36 -4.46
C ILE A 153 -3.05 6.81 -4.35
N ASN A 154 -2.78 8.06 -4.70
CA ASN A 154 -1.47 8.64 -4.44
C ASN A 154 -1.36 9.03 -2.96
N TYR A 155 -0.17 8.93 -2.39
CA TYR A 155 0.07 9.41 -1.05
C TYR A 155 1.42 10.11 -0.91
N SER A 156 1.55 10.93 0.13
CA SER A 156 2.81 11.54 0.53
C SER A 156 2.87 11.71 2.03
N ILE A 157 4.07 11.58 2.59
CA ILE A 157 4.35 11.89 4.00
C ILE A 157 5.29 13.09 4.04
N SER A 158 4.99 14.07 4.91
CA SER A 158 5.82 15.26 5.08
C SER A 158 7.24 14.91 5.53
N ALA A 159 8.19 15.80 5.27
CA ALA A 159 9.60 15.57 5.59
C ALA A 159 9.87 15.37 7.10
N ASP A 160 8.99 15.85 7.98
CA ASP A 160 9.05 15.63 9.42
C ASP A 160 8.34 14.34 9.88
N GLY A 161 7.72 13.60 8.96
CA GLY A 161 7.00 12.35 9.26
C GLY A 161 5.60 12.55 9.87
N GLN A 162 5.15 13.81 10.03
CA GLN A 162 3.97 14.12 10.85
C GLN A 162 2.66 14.26 10.08
N THR A 163 2.72 14.49 8.77
CA THR A 163 1.54 14.71 7.94
C THR A 163 1.48 13.67 6.85
N LEU A 164 0.37 12.95 6.76
CA LEU A 164 0.06 12.03 5.67
C LEU A 164 -1.05 12.64 4.82
N THR A 165 -0.86 12.64 3.51
CA THR A 165 -1.85 13.13 2.56
C THR A 165 -2.14 12.05 1.54
N PHE A 166 -3.42 11.76 1.33
CA PHE A 166 -3.90 10.94 0.21
C PHE A 166 -4.55 11.82 -0.84
N ILE A 167 -4.32 11.48 -2.12
CA ILE A 167 -4.89 12.15 -3.28
C ILE A 167 -5.44 11.09 -4.22
N GLN A 168 -6.73 11.18 -4.51
CA GLN A 168 -7.43 10.36 -5.50
C GLN A 168 -7.79 11.22 -6.71
N ASP A 169 -7.50 10.70 -7.90
CA ASP A 169 -7.90 11.28 -9.18
C ASP A 169 -8.10 10.14 -10.18
N THR A 170 -9.32 9.60 -10.22
CA THR A 170 -9.67 8.41 -10.98
C THR A 170 -10.81 8.73 -11.93
N THR A 171 -10.76 8.19 -13.16
CA THR A 171 -11.84 8.31 -14.13
C THR A 171 -12.23 6.93 -14.63
N GLU A 172 -13.50 6.57 -14.42
CA GLU A 172 -14.11 5.32 -14.82
C GLU A 172 -15.10 5.53 -15.97
N VAL A 173 -15.12 4.62 -16.94
CA VAL A 173 -16.05 4.66 -18.08
C VAL A 173 -16.81 3.34 -18.17
N ASN A 174 -18.09 3.40 -17.84
CA ASN A 174 -19.00 2.28 -17.89
C ASN A 174 -19.91 2.36 -19.12
N SER A 175 -20.03 1.27 -19.87
CA SER A 175 -20.93 1.17 -21.03
C SER A 175 -21.88 0.00 -20.88
N ALA A 176 -23.17 0.27 -20.73
CA ALA A 176 -24.19 -0.76 -20.56
C ALA A 176 -25.53 -0.35 -21.20
N GLY A 177 -26.19 -1.28 -21.90
CA GLY A 177 -27.55 -1.07 -22.41
C GLY A 177 -27.72 0.06 -23.45
N GLY A 178 -26.63 0.47 -24.13
CA GLY A 178 -26.64 1.61 -25.07
C GLY A 178 -26.51 2.98 -24.39
N ALA A 179 -26.24 3.00 -23.09
CA ALA A 179 -25.82 4.16 -22.32
C ALA A 179 -24.31 4.10 -22.06
N THR A 180 -23.64 5.26 -22.11
CA THR A 180 -22.26 5.43 -21.66
C THR A 180 -22.27 6.34 -20.44
N SER A 181 -21.68 5.91 -19.34
CA SER A 181 -21.50 6.71 -18.13
C SER A 181 -20.01 6.90 -17.86
N THR A 182 -19.57 8.14 -17.74
CA THR A 182 -18.21 8.50 -17.31
C THR A 182 -18.32 9.09 -15.91
N SER A 183 -17.62 8.52 -14.94
CA SER A 183 -17.51 9.02 -13.57
C SER A 183 -16.06 9.45 -13.32
N THR A 184 -15.85 10.67 -12.84
CA THR A 184 -14.55 11.14 -12.37
C THR A 184 -14.65 11.39 -10.86
N VAL A 185 -13.76 10.75 -10.11
CA VAL A 185 -13.61 10.91 -8.67
C VAL A 185 -12.31 11.66 -8.41
N THR A 186 -12.42 12.80 -7.75
CA THR A 186 -11.26 13.54 -7.22
C THR A 186 -11.45 13.70 -5.73
N GLY A 187 -10.44 13.37 -4.93
CA GLY A 187 -10.53 13.51 -3.49
C GLY A 187 -9.19 13.70 -2.83
N SER A 188 -9.22 14.22 -1.61
CA SER A 188 -8.05 14.42 -0.78
C SER A 188 -8.38 14.12 0.68
N SER A 189 -7.43 13.58 1.42
CA SER A 189 -7.53 13.54 2.89
C SER A 189 -6.17 13.83 3.51
N THR A 190 -6.19 14.54 4.63
CA THR A 190 -5.00 14.88 5.40
C THR A 190 -5.11 14.30 6.79
N TRP A 191 -4.02 13.73 7.27
CA TRP A 191 -3.92 13.06 8.54
C TRP A 191 -2.66 13.50 9.26
N THR A 192 -2.71 13.53 10.60
CA THR A 192 -1.57 13.86 11.46
C THR A 192 -1.14 12.64 12.24
N LYS A 193 0.16 12.35 12.27
CA LYS A 193 0.73 11.24 13.02
C LYS A 193 0.47 11.40 14.51
N ILE A 194 0.06 10.33 15.17
CA ILE A 194 -0.10 10.28 16.62
C ILE A 194 1.17 9.66 17.22
N ASP A 195 2.11 10.49 17.67
CA ASP A 195 3.39 10.03 18.25
C ASP A 195 3.29 9.52 19.68
N ASN A 196 2.19 9.87 20.36
CA ASN A 196 1.85 9.39 21.69
C ASN A 196 0.36 9.18 21.67
N ILE A 197 -0.09 7.96 21.48
CA ILE A 197 -1.49 7.68 21.72
C ILE A 197 -1.65 7.73 23.24
N ASP A 198 -2.38 8.72 23.74
CA ASP A 198 -3.17 8.48 24.95
C ASP A 198 -4.37 7.68 24.45
N THR A 199 -4.14 6.43 23.99
CA THR A 199 -5.22 5.57 23.52
C THR A 199 -6.10 5.42 24.74
N SER A 200 -7.36 5.82 24.62
CA SER A 200 -8.25 5.56 25.73
C SER A 200 -8.28 4.05 25.97
N CYS A 201 -8.41 3.63 27.21
CA CYS A 201 -8.50 2.20 27.51
C CYS A 201 -9.64 1.52 26.70
N ASP A 202 -10.72 2.25 26.40
CA ASP A 202 -11.84 1.77 25.60
C ASP A 202 -11.44 1.53 24.13
N ASP A 203 -10.65 2.43 23.53
CA ASP A 203 -10.19 2.28 22.14
C ASP A 203 -9.15 1.15 22.00
N ALA A 204 -8.21 1.08 22.96
CA ALA A 204 -7.22 0.00 22.99
C ALA A 204 -7.90 -1.37 23.15
N THR A 205 -8.99 -1.42 23.92
CA THR A 205 -9.82 -2.63 24.07
C THR A 205 -10.46 -3.02 22.74
N ALA A 206 -11.08 -2.06 22.04
CA ALA A 206 -11.70 -2.33 20.74
C ALA A 206 -10.68 -2.81 19.69
N PHE A 207 -9.47 -2.23 19.67
CA PHE A 207 -8.41 -2.68 18.77
C PHE A 207 -7.95 -4.11 19.07
N ALA A 208 -7.74 -4.44 20.36
CA ALA A 208 -7.35 -5.79 20.75
C ALA A 208 -8.43 -6.83 20.41
N GLU A 209 -9.72 -6.52 20.61
CA GLU A 209 -10.85 -7.40 20.24
C GLU A 209 -10.89 -7.65 18.72
N GLN A 210 -10.68 -6.62 17.91
CA GLN A 210 -10.71 -6.74 16.45
C GLN A 210 -9.49 -7.50 15.91
N ALA A 211 -8.30 -7.23 16.44
CA ALA A 211 -7.09 -7.96 16.10
C ALA A 211 -7.19 -9.44 16.53
N GLU A 212 -7.82 -9.72 17.67
CA GLU A 212 -8.14 -11.09 18.09
C GLU A 212 -9.06 -11.79 17.09
N ILE A 213 -10.14 -11.14 16.65
CA ILE A 213 -11.07 -11.70 15.66
C ILE A 213 -10.32 -12.00 14.36
N ALA A 214 -9.49 -11.07 13.88
CA ALA A 214 -8.71 -11.26 12.67
C ALA A 214 -7.76 -12.45 12.80
N TYR A 215 -6.96 -12.51 13.88
CA TYR A 215 -6.07 -13.63 14.17
C TYR A 215 -6.83 -14.96 14.29
N ASN A 216 -7.98 -14.99 14.97
CA ASN A 216 -8.78 -16.20 15.11
C ASN A 216 -9.38 -16.70 13.79
N ASN A 217 -9.55 -15.83 12.79
CA ASN A 217 -9.97 -16.24 11.45
C ASN A 217 -8.84 -16.89 10.65
N ASN A 218 -7.58 -16.58 10.94
CA ASN A 218 -6.40 -17.19 10.33
C ASN A 218 -5.22 -17.21 11.31
N GLN A 219 -5.20 -18.22 12.17
CA GLN A 219 -4.21 -18.34 13.26
C GLN A 219 -2.81 -18.71 12.77
N ASP A 220 -2.68 -19.17 11.53
CA ASP A 220 -1.40 -19.51 10.90
C ASP A 220 -0.71 -18.26 10.33
N SER A 221 -1.40 -17.12 10.27
CA SER A 221 -0.82 -15.85 9.80
C SER A 221 0.07 -15.24 10.87
N VAL A 222 1.39 -15.25 10.62
CA VAL A 222 2.40 -14.51 11.39
C VAL A 222 2.03 -13.04 11.54
N ASN A 223 1.57 -12.40 10.47
CA ASN A 223 1.21 -10.97 10.49
C ASN A 223 0.00 -10.68 11.37
N LEU A 224 -1.01 -11.55 11.38
CA LEU A 224 -2.15 -11.41 12.27
C LEU A 224 -1.78 -11.70 13.73
N CYS A 225 -0.86 -12.64 13.97
CA CYS A 225 -0.29 -12.87 15.31
C CYS A 225 0.45 -11.63 15.82
N ILE A 226 1.36 -11.05 15.01
CA ILE A 226 2.11 -9.84 15.34
C ILE A 226 1.14 -8.67 15.60
N SER A 227 0.13 -8.51 14.75
CA SER A 227 -0.87 -7.44 14.88
C SER A 227 -1.68 -7.60 16.17
N TYR A 228 -2.11 -8.83 16.50
CA TYR A 228 -2.81 -9.10 17.75
C TYR A 228 -1.92 -8.86 18.97
N LYS A 229 -0.65 -9.29 18.92
CA LYS A 229 0.33 -9.05 19.99
C LYS A 229 0.58 -7.56 20.21
N SER A 230 0.76 -6.78 19.14
CA SER A 230 0.92 -5.33 19.22
C SER A 230 -0.31 -4.63 19.80
N ALA A 231 -1.51 -5.07 19.43
CA ALA A 231 -2.75 -4.52 20.00
C ALA A 231 -2.90 -4.84 21.50
N LEU A 232 -2.44 -6.02 21.94
CA LEU A 232 -2.40 -6.38 23.36
C LEU A 232 -1.34 -5.57 24.13
N GLU A 233 -0.18 -5.29 23.54
CA GLU A 233 0.85 -4.42 24.16
C GLU A 233 0.33 -2.99 24.34
N GLU A 234 -0.36 -2.45 23.33
CA GLU A 234 -1.04 -1.14 23.42
C GLU A 234 -2.15 -1.15 24.48
N LEU A 235 -2.87 -2.26 24.63
CA LEU A 235 -3.86 -2.44 25.69
C LEU A 235 -3.21 -2.42 27.09
N ILE A 236 -2.04 -3.02 27.26
CA ILE A 236 -1.28 -2.96 28.52
C ILE A 236 -0.83 -1.52 28.80
N ASP A 237 -0.30 -0.82 27.81
CA ASP A 237 0.19 0.53 27.98
C ASP A 237 -0.93 1.52 28.35
N SER A 238 -2.11 1.33 27.77
CA SER A 238 -3.27 2.22 27.95
C SER A 238 -4.17 1.86 29.14
N CYS A 239 -4.41 0.57 29.41
CA CYS A 239 -5.30 0.10 30.49
C CYS A 239 -4.55 -0.42 31.73
N GLY A 240 -3.29 -0.80 31.58
CA GLY A 240 -2.51 -1.53 32.58
C GLY A 240 -2.90 -3.02 32.70
N ASP A 241 -1.96 -3.84 33.16
CA ASP A 241 -2.16 -5.28 33.38
C ASP A 241 -1.74 -5.71 34.80
N SER A 242 -2.51 -5.27 35.79
CA SER A 242 -2.18 -5.54 37.21
C SER A 242 -2.33 -7.02 37.60
N THR A 243 -3.09 -7.80 36.84
CA THR A 243 -3.33 -9.23 37.06
C THR A 243 -2.35 -10.12 36.28
N GLY A 244 -1.70 -9.59 35.24
CA GLY A 244 -0.83 -10.34 34.34
C GLY A 244 -1.60 -11.18 33.31
N GLU A 245 -2.91 -10.94 33.16
CA GLU A 245 -3.76 -11.73 32.28
C GLU A 245 -3.48 -11.43 30.81
N ILE A 246 -3.27 -10.15 30.47
CA ILE A 246 -2.95 -9.73 29.09
C ILE A 246 -1.56 -10.19 28.71
N GLN A 247 -0.58 -10.03 29.62
CA GLN A 247 0.77 -10.54 29.43
C GLN A 247 0.78 -12.07 29.24
N SER A 248 -0.10 -12.80 29.94
CA SER A 248 -0.22 -14.25 29.76
C SER A 248 -0.76 -14.64 28.38
N ILE A 249 -1.63 -13.80 27.77
CA ILE A 249 -2.09 -14.00 26.39
C ILE A 249 -0.93 -13.74 25.42
N ILE A 250 -0.22 -12.64 25.59
CA ILE A 250 0.99 -12.32 24.79
C ILE A 250 2.02 -13.45 24.85
N ASP A 251 2.31 -13.95 26.05
CA ASP A 251 3.24 -15.06 26.26
C ASP A 251 2.72 -16.36 25.60
N GLY A 252 1.41 -16.57 25.59
CA GLY A 252 0.73 -17.71 24.96
C GLY A 252 0.75 -17.68 23.43
N LEU A 253 0.79 -16.49 22.81
CA LEU A 253 1.01 -16.30 21.38
C LEU A 253 2.46 -16.60 20.96
N GLY A 254 3.39 -16.63 21.91
CA GLY A 254 4.80 -16.88 21.65
C GLY A 254 5.48 -15.72 20.92
N ASN A 255 6.43 -16.06 20.03
CA ASN A 255 7.18 -15.06 19.28
C ASN A 255 6.46 -14.56 18.03
N CYS A 256 5.30 -15.13 17.69
CA CYS A 256 4.68 -14.93 16.36
C CYS A 256 5.68 -15.19 15.23
N GLU A 257 6.53 -16.20 15.40
CA GLU A 257 7.39 -16.74 14.37
C GLU A 257 6.69 -17.98 13.80
N GLU A 258 6.93 -18.30 12.53
CA GLU A 258 6.45 -19.58 12.00
C GLU A 258 6.99 -20.72 12.87
N ASP A 259 6.17 -21.74 13.10
CA ASP A 259 6.59 -22.93 13.82
C ASP A 259 7.67 -23.67 12.99
N ASP A 260 8.94 -23.37 13.30
CA ASP A 260 10.17 -23.98 12.78
C ASP A 260 10.21 -25.52 12.92
N THR A 261 9.18 -26.15 13.48
CA THR A 261 9.03 -27.61 13.55
C THR A 261 8.15 -28.23 12.46
N GLN A 262 7.46 -27.43 11.65
CA GLN A 262 7.13 -27.79 10.28
C GLN A 262 8.39 -27.63 9.42
N PRO A 263 8.66 -28.52 8.45
CA PRO A 263 9.76 -28.27 7.52
C PRO A 263 9.52 -26.91 6.88
N VAL A 264 10.37 -25.92 7.16
CA VAL A 264 10.41 -24.65 6.44
C VAL A 264 10.35 -25.02 4.96
N PRO A 265 9.29 -24.61 4.23
CA PRO A 265 9.32 -24.68 2.79
C PRO A 265 10.61 -24.01 2.34
N VAL A 266 11.52 -24.77 1.75
CA VAL A 266 12.65 -24.13 1.07
C VAL A 266 12.01 -23.40 -0.09
N VAL A 267 11.98 -22.07 0.00
CA VAL A 267 11.58 -21.20 -1.10
C VAL A 267 12.84 -20.47 -1.56
N GLU A 268 13.44 -21.03 -2.59
CA GLU A 268 14.68 -20.57 -3.20
C GLU A 268 14.42 -20.44 -4.69
N ILE A 269 14.38 -19.19 -5.16
CA ILE A 269 14.60 -18.89 -6.57
C ILE A 269 15.93 -18.16 -6.63
N SER A 270 16.88 -18.69 -7.40
CA SER A 270 18.22 -18.09 -7.51
C SER A 270 18.75 -18.24 -8.92
N LEU A 271 19.66 -17.34 -9.30
CA LEU A 271 20.35 -17.37 -10.59
C LEU A 271 21.68 -16.61 -10.55
N THR A 272 22.47 -16.76 -11.61
CA THR A 272 23.60 -15.87 -11.90
C THR A 272 23.36 -15.13 -13.22
N ALA A 273 23.18 -13.81 -13.12
CA ALA A 273 23.04 -12.88 -14.24
C ALA A 273 24.43 -12.38 -14.68
N GLY A 274 24.98 -12.96 -15.75
CA GLY A 274 26.35 -12.72 -16.17
C GLY A 274 27.36 -13.18 -15.11
N THR A 275 27.81 -12.27 -14.25
CA THR A 275 28.70 -12.57 -13.11
C THR A 275 28.07 -12.23 -11.76
N LEU A 276 26.83 -11.74 -11.74
CA LEU A 276 26.14 -11.32 -10.53
C LEU A 276 25.24 -12.48 -10.04
N PRO A 277 25.56 -13.11 -8.89
CA PRO A 277 24.61 -14.00 -8.24
C PRO A 277 23.44 -13.20 -7.67
N ILE A 278 22.23 -13.74 -7.83
CA ILE A 278 20.97 -13.15 -7.36
C ILE A 278 20.18 -14.25 -6.68
N GLU A 279 19.77 -13.97 -5.45
CA GLU A 279 18.86 -14.78 -4.64
C GLU A 279 17.59 -13.97 -4.47
N PHE A 280 16.44 -14.51 -4.89
CA PHE A 280 15.13 -13.91 -4.65
C PHE A 280 14.58 -14.51 -3.35
N ASP A 281 14.71 -13.76 -2.26
CA ASP A 281 14.39 -14.17 -0.89
C ASP A 281 12.98 -13.77 -0.45
N LEU A 282 12.23 -13.07 -1.31
CA LEU A 282 10.81 -12.79 -1.16
C LEU A 282 10.08 -13.43 -2.33
N VAL A 283 9.41 -14.56 -2.12
CA VAL A 283 8.74 -15.30 -3.20
C VAL A 283 7.27 -15.49 -2.86
N GLU A 284 6.42 -15.17 -3.82
CA GLU A 284 4.98 -15.31 -3.73
C GLU A 284 4.48 -16.28 -4.82
N VAL A 285 3.55 -17.16 -4.45
CA VAL A 285 2.88 -18.07 -5.38
C VAL A 285 1.38 -17.84 -5.29
N VAL A 286 0.79 -17.29 -6.35
CA VAL A 286 -0.66 -17.07 -6.45
C VAL A 286 -1.26 -18.10 -7.40
N THR A 287 -2.26 -18.84 -6.94
CA THR A 287 -2.96 -19.82 -7.79
C THR A 287 -4.20 -19.19 -8.42
N VAL A 288 -4.18 -18.99 -9.74
CA VAL A 288 -5.31 -18.49 -10.52
C VAL A 288 -5.87 -19.63 -11.38
N GLY A 289 -6.93 -20.27 -10.91
CA GLY A 289 -7.48 -21.46 -11.57
C GLY A 289 -6.55 -22.66 -11.44
N ASN A 290 -5.93 -23.09 -12.55
CA ASN A 290 -4.95 -24.19 -12.58
C ASN A 290 -3.52 -23.68 -12.86
N ILE A 291 -3.29 -22.37 -12.79
CA ILE A 291 -2.00 -21.74 -13.10
C ILE A 291 -1.42 -21.19 -11.80
N LEU A 292 -0.19 -21.58 -11.51
CA LEU A 292 0.66 -21.00 -10.49
C LEU A 292 1.36 -19.78 -11.10
N GLN A 293 1.06 -18.60 -10.59
CA GLN A 293 1.80 -17.37 -10.88
C GLN A 293 2.86 -17.21 -9.81
N VAL A 294 4.13 -17.28 -10.21
CA VAL A 294 5.27 -17.22 -9.30
C VAL A 294 5.99 -15.89 -9.49
N THR A 295 6.06 -15.12 -8.41
CA THR A 295 6.83 -13.87 -8.35
C THR A 295 7.94 -14.04 -7.33
N GLY A 296 9.17 -13.64 -7.68
CA GLY A 296 10.29 -13.55 -6.75
C GLY A 296 10.87 -12.14 -6.78
N GLU A 297 11.21 -11.61 -5.61
CA GLU A 297 11.87 -10.33 -5.42
C GLU A 297 13.05 -10.49 -4.46
N THR A 298 13.97 -9.53 -4.47
CA THR A 298 15.02 -9.48 -3.45
C THR A 298 14.66 -8.44 -2.38
N SER A 299 14.90 -8.76 -1.11
CA SER A 299 14.76 -7.84 0.02
C SER A 299 15.79 -6.70 0.01
N ALA A 300 16.81 -6.80 -0.85
CA ALA A 300 17.81 -5.76 -1.06
C ALA A 300 17.24 -4.60 -1.90
N ALA A 301 17.76 -3.39 -1.67
CA ALA A 301 17.34 -2.16 -2.36
C ALA A 301 17.85 -2.06 -3.83
N ASN A 302 17.57 -3.08 -4.64
CA ASN A 302 17.96 -3.18 -6.04
C ASN A 302 16.76 -3.36 -6.99
N ASN A 303 15.55 -3.60 -6.44
CA ASN A 303 14.29 -3.82 -7.16
C ASN A 303 14.38 -4.94 -8.21
N TYR A 304 15.18 -5.98 -7.96
CA TYR A 304 15.27 -7.13 -8.86
C TYR A 304 14.06 -8.02 -8.64
N SER A 305 13.41 -8.42 -9.72
CA SER A 305 12.28 -9.34 -9.68
C SER A 305 12.33 -10.36 -10.81
N ILE A 306 11.70 -11.50 -10.56
CA ILE A 306 11.52 -12.61 -11.49
C ILE A 306 10.05 -13.02 -11.49
N TYR A 307 9.52 -13.31 -12.67
CA TYR A 307 8.14 -13.79 -12.84
C TYR A 307 8.11 -14.96 -13.80
N PHE A 308 7.25 -15.94 -13.51
CA PHE A 308 6.86 -16.96 -14.47
C PHE A 308 5.56 -17.66 -14.06
N GLU A 309 4.93 -18.36 -15.01
CA GLU A 309 3.73 -19.15 -14.76
C GLU A 309 3.99 -20.63 -14.98
N VAL A 310 3.32 -21.48 -14.21
CA VAL A 310 3.35 -22.94 -14.35
C VAL A 310 1.94 -23.50 -14.18
N GLU A 311 1.46 -24.30 -15.12
CA GLU A 311 0.22 -25.06 -14.91
C GLU A 311 0.44 -26.11 -13.80
N GLU A 312 -0.46 -26.21 -12.81
CA GLU A 312 -0.33 -27.14 -11.68
C GLU A 312 -0.22 -28.59 -12.18
N GLY A 313 0.79 -29.33 -11.70
CA GLY A 313 1.09 -30.69 -12.16
C GLY A 313 1.95 -30.79 -13.43
N ALA A 314 2.22 -29.69 -14.14
CA ALA A 314 3.05 -29.70 -15.33
C ALA A 314 4.53 -29.91 -14.97
N THR A 315 5.16 -30.89 -15.64
CA THR A 315 6.60 -31.19 -15.54
C THR A 315 7.17 -31.38 -16.94
N GLY A 316 8.46 -31.12 -17.11
CA GLY A 316 9.14 -31.24 -18.40
C GLY A 316 10.01 -30.03 -18.74
N MET A 317 10.48 -29.98 -19.98
CA MET A 317 11.30 -28.88 -20.48
C MET A 317 10.42 -27.73 -20.99
N GLU A 318 10.97 -26.52 -20.98
CA GLU A 318 10.39 -25.31 -21.60
C GLU A 318 9.03 -24.88 -21.02
N ILE A 319 8.68 -25.36 -19.82
CA ILE A 319 7.37 -25.10 -19.20
C ILE A 319 7.14 -23.61 -18.92
N ILE A 320 8.18 -22.89 -18.50
CA ILE A 320 8.05 -21.48 -18.10
C ILE A 320 8.50 -20.49 -19.18
N ASN A 321 9.02 -20.99 -20.30
CA ASN A 321 9.72 -20.19 -21.31
C ASN A 321 8.85 -19.08 -21.91
N ASP A 322 7.55 -19.32 -22.07
CA ASP A 322 6.65 -18.34 -22.69
C ASP A 322 6.25 -17.21 -21.74
N THR A 323 6.43 -17.41 -20.43
CA THR A 323 5.94 -16.51 -19.36
C THR A 323 7.05 -15.90 -18.53
N PHE A 324 8.29 -16.35 -18.72
CA PHE A 324 9.43 -15.90 -17.92
C PHE A 324 9.74 -14.42 -18.18
N VAL A 325 9.88 -13.66 -17.11
CA VAL A 325 10.30 -12.25 -17.13
C VAL A 325 11.34 -12.04 -16.02
N LEU A 326 12.38 -11.28 -16.32
CA LEU A 326 13.41 -10.88 -15.35
C LEU A 326 13.60 -9.36 -15.41
N THR A 327 13.46 -8.71 -14.26
CA THR A 327 13.70 -7.28 -14.07
C THR A 327 14.92 -7.08 -13.19
N LEU A 328 15.88 -6.29 -13.66
CA LEU A 328 17.14 -6.00 -12.93
C LEU A 328 17.37 -4.49 -12.72
N SER A 329 16.39 -3.67 -13.07
CA SER A 329 16.46 -2.21 -13.01
C SER A 329 15.08 -1.64 -13.26
N THR A 330 14.71 -0.58 -12.55
CA THR A 330 13.44 0.13 -12.78
C THR A 330 13.49 1.10 -13.96
N THR A 331 14.68 1.31 -14.54
CA THR A 331 14.88 2.23 -15.67
C THR A 331 15.19 1.53 -16.98
N ASP A 332 15.56 0.26 -16.94
CA ASP A 332 15.85 -0.55 -18.13
C ASP A 332 14.68 -1.51 -18.42
N PRO A 333 14.43 -1.84 -19.70
CA PRO A 333 13.36 -2.77 -20.04
C PRO A 333 13.66 -4.19 -19.56
N ASP A 334 12.58 -4.91 -19.24
CA ASP A 334 12.62 -6.30 -18.79
C ASP A 334 13.29 -7.23 -19.81
N TYR A 335 13.86 -8.30 -19.27
CA TYR A 335 14.49 -9.36 -20.04
C TYR A 335 13.53 -10.53 -20.23
N PHE A 336 13.43 -10.98 -21.48
CA PHE A 336 12.61 -12.11 -21.90
C PHE A 336 13.46 -13.20 -22.54
N PRO A 337 13.05 -14.48 -22.49
CA PRO A 337 13.72 -15.60 -23.15
C PRO A 337 14.11 -15.32 -24.60
N SER A 338 15.40 -15.49 -24.92
CA SER A 338 15.89 -15.36 -26.30
C SER A 338 15.61 -16.64 -27.09
N THR A 339 15.23 -16.47 -28.36
CA THR A 339 14.93 -17.54 -29.33
C THR A 339 15.83 -17.47 -30.58
N GLN A 340 17.00 -16.84 -30.45
CA GLN A 340 17.90 -16.54 -31.57
C GLN A 340 18.72 -17.76 -32.04
N GLY A 341 18.58 -18.92 -31.40
CA GLY A 341 19.17 -20.20 -31.81
C GLY A 341 20.60 -20.44 -31.28
N PHE A 342 21.08 -19.63 -30.33
CA PHE A 342 22.39 -19.78 -29.71
C PHE A 342 22.28 -19.55 -28.20
N ASP A 343 22.53 -20.61 -27.41
CA ASP A 343 22.35 -20.63 -25.96
C ASP A 343 20.95 -20.12 -25.54
N ASP A 344 19.92 -20.53 -26.28
CA ASP A 344 18.53 -20.15 -26.03
C ASP A 344 18.14 -20.45 -24.58
N PHE A 345 17.29 -19.58 -24.03
CA PHE A 345 16.75 -19.81 -22.71
C PHE A 345 15.98 -21.13 -22.67
N THR A 346 16.31 -21.96 -21.70
CA THR A 346 15.63 -23.21 -21.44
C THR A 346 15.29 -23.31 -19.96
N SER A 347 14.18 -23.97 -19.69
CA SER A 347 13.75 -24.34 -18.35
C SER A 347 13.46 -25.83 -18.26
N THR A 348 13.45 -26.36 -17.04
CA THR A 348 13.00 -27.71 -16.75
C THR A 348 12.31 -27.72 -15.40
N ILE A 349 11.04 -28.12 -15.36
CA ILE A 349 10.30 -28.38 -14.12
C ILE A 349 10.37 -29.88 -13.85
N THR A 350 11.00 -30.26 -12.75
CA THR A 350 11.21 -31.65 -12.33
C THR A 350 10.16 -32.14 -11.35
N GLU A 351 9.61 -31.23 -10.54
CA GLU A 351 8.52 -31.52 -9.60
C GLU A 351 7.55 -30.35 -9.61
N ASN A 352 6.26 -30.65 -9.65
CA ASN A 352 5.17 -29.68 -9.57
C ASN A 352 3.98 -30.41 -8.96
N GLY A 353 4.00 -30.54 -7.64
CA GLY A 353 3.02 -31.26 -6.85
C GLY A 353 2.22 -30.30 -5.96
N THR A 354 1.32 -30.85 -5.14
CA THR A 354 0.58 -30.06 -4.16
C THR A 354 1.56 -29.38 -3.21
N GLY A 355 1.69 -28.06 -3.37
CA GLY A 355 2.57 -27.21 -2.56
C GLY A 355 4.07 -27.42 -2.80
N THR A 356 4.48 -28.00 -3.94
CA THR A 356 5.91 -28.10 -4.31
C THR A 356 6.13 -27.74 -5.77
N LEU A 357 7.18 -26.96 -6.04
CA LEU A 357 7.65 -26.65 -7.39
C LEU A 357 9.18 -26.66 -7.43
N VAL A 358 9.76 -27.60 -8.16
CA VAL A 358 11.21 -27.76 -8.31
C VAL A 358 11.57 -27.74 -9.78
N GLY A 359 12.55 -26.93 -10.14
CA GLY A 359 13.03 -26.82 -11.49
C GLY A 359 14.35 -26.08 -11.62
N SER A 360 14.77 -25.89 -12.86
CA SER A 360 15.95 -25.12 -13.20
C SER A 360 15.74 -24.35 -14.50
N PHE A 361 16.52 -23.30 -14.70
CA PHE A 361 16.50 -22.50 -15.91
C PHE A 361 17.87 -21.87 -16.20
N GLY A 362 18.05 -21.40 -17.43
CA GLY A 362 19.28 -20.74 -17.85
C GLY A 362 19.31 -20.52 -19.36
N GLY A 363 20.36 -19.88 -19.84
CA GLY A 363 20.50 -19.46 -21.24
C GLY A 363 20.35 -17.95 -21.39
N VAL A 364 20.19 -17.49 -22.62
CA VAL A 364 20.21 -16.06 -22.95
C VAL A 364 18.80 -15.47 -22.84
N VAL A 365 18.70 -14.34 -22.16
CA VAL A 365 17.54 -13.47 -22.16
C VAL A 365 17.90 -12.14 -22.82
N SER A 366 16.90 -11.48 -23.41
CA SER A 366 17.08 -10.26 -24.19
C SER A 366 16.01 -9.23 -23.84
N ASN A 367 16.34 -7.94 -23.94
CA ASN A 367 15.39 -6.86 -23.72
C ASN A 367 15.14 -6.03 -24.99
N SER A 368 14.11 -5.18 -24.95
CA SER A 368 13.70 -4.36 -26.10
C SER A 368 14.71 -3.29 -26.53
N SER A 369 15.70 -3.00 -25.67
CA SER A 369 16.84 -2.13 -25.98
C SER A 369 17.98 -2.85 -26.72
N GLY A 370 17.84 -4.16 -26.97
CA GLY A 370 18.85 -5.00 -27.64
C GLY A 370 19.99 -5.43 -26.72
N GLY A 371 19.78 -5.39 -25.40
CA GLY A 371 20.70 -5.96 -24.42
C GLY A 371 20.47 -7.46 -24.29
N ASP A 372 21.55 -8.24 -24.40
CA ASP A 372 21.57 -9.69 -24.15
C ASP A 372 22.25 -9.98 -22.82
N LEU A 373 21.67 -10.90 -22.05
CA LEU A 373 22.17 -11.31 -20.74
C LEU A 373 22.17 -12.84 -20.66
N SER A 374 23.30 -13.42 -20.27
CA SER A 374 23.39 -14.85 -20.00
C SER A 374 22.96 -15.14 -18.56
N LEU A 375 22.02 -16.06 -18.41
CA LEU A 375 21.62 -16.63 -17.13
C LEU A 375 22.24 -18.02 -16.96
N SER A 376 22.74 -18.29 -15.76
CA SER A 376 23.23 -19.62 -15.39
C SER A 376 22.85 -19.95 -13.96
N GLN A 377 22.87 -21.24 -13.60
CA GLN A 377 22.54 -21.71 -12.25
C GLN A 377 21.14 -21.29 -11.78
N GLY A 378 20.21 -21.06 -12.72
CA GLY A 378 18.82 -20.79 -12.40
C GLY A 378 18.21 -21.98 -11.69
N THR A 379 17.76 -21.79 -10.46
CA THR A 379 17.17 -22.81 -9.60
C THR A 379 15.80 -22.34 -9.15
N ILE A 380 14.85 -23.27 -9.16
CA ILE A 380 13.52 -23.12 -8.58
C ILE A 380 13.39 -24.25 -7.58
N ASN A 381 13.19 -23.93 -6.31
CA ASN A 381 12.91 -24.88 -5.26
C ASN A 381 11.96 -24.19 -4.30
N ILE A 382 10.66 -24.38 -4.51
CA ILE A 382 9.59 -23.69 -3.79
C ILE A 382 8.73 -24.76 -3.12
N SER A 383 8.35 -24.51 -1.87
CA SER A 383 7.17 -25.15 -1.29
C SER A 383 6.18 -24.07 -0.83
N TYR A 384 4.89 -24.26 -1.08
CA TYR A 384 3.86 -23.21 -0.99
C TYR A 384 2.48 -23.76 -0.60
#